data_AF-A0A1Q7Z5I4-F1
#
_entry.id   AF-A0A1Q7Z5I4-F1
#
_cell.length_a   1.000
_cell.length_b   1.000
_cell.length_c   1.000
_cell.angle_alpha   90.00
_cell.angle_beta   90.00
_cell.angle_gamma   90.00
#
_symmetry.space_group_name_H-M   'P 1'
#
loop_
_entity.id
_entity.type
_entity.pdbx_description
1 polymer ?
#
loop_
_entity_poly.entity_id
_entity_poly.type
_entity_poly.pdbx_seq_one_letter_code
_entity_poly.pdbx_strand_id
1 'polypeptide(L)'
;MLPGHRVHWLFGGARAYPAMLDAIALARSEILIETYIWASDTNGRRFVDAVCIKAQEGVRVRCVIDGAGSFGFSGDDVARMRSAGVLLSIFHPVGPWRRRWGWQVRDHRKLMIIDGRVAFAGGMNLGDDYAPVSWGGRGWNDVHAEIEGPVLRELERLFEMSWSYAQPENWDAALPAPRRRVPAPVPIHGSTTRVQVLAVGRLFGRRVVQHHLQHAMAAAKERIWIQAAYFIPNRALRGALKRAARRGIDVRVMVPRNSDIPGLAHASRHTWASLLRAGVEIFEWLPGMMHAKTLSIDGAWCTVGSYNLDARSLLYNWEITLEV
;
A
#
# COMPACT_ATOMS: atom_id res chain seq x y z
N MET A 1 -2.63 -4.51 -19.34
CA MET A 1 -2.26 -5.51 -18.31
C MET A 1 -1.60 -6.73 -18.93
N LEU A 2 -0.48 -7.19 -18.36
CA LEU A 2 0.26 -8.38 -18.80
C LEU A 2 -0.33 -9.63 -18.13
N PRO A 3 -0.48 -10.78 -18.83
CA PRO A 3 -0.88 -12.05 -18.22
C PRO A 3 0.29 -12.73 -17.49
N GLY A 4 0.01 -13.84 -16.81
CA GLY A 4 1.04 -14.71 -16.22
C GLY A 4 1.40 -14.39 -14.77
N HIS A 5 0.42 -13.94 -13.98
CA HIS A 5 0.62 -13.61 -12.56
C HIS A 5 -0.03 -14.63 -11.65
N ARG A 6 0.48 -14.79 -10.44
CA ARG A 6 -0.28 -15.42 -9.34
C ARG A 6 -0.55 -14.33 -8.32
N VAL A 7 -1.81 -14.19 -7.92
CA VAL A 7 -2.23 -13.23 -6.91
C VAL A 7 -3.00 -13.97 -5.83
N HIS A 8 -2.55 -13.86 -4.59
CA HIS A 8 -3.27 -14.33 -3.42
C HIS A 8 -3.71 -13.14 -2.57
N TRP A 9 -5.02 -12.99 -2.38
CA TRP A 9 -5.57 -11.92 -1.56
C TRP A 9 -5.48 -12.27 -0.08
N LEU A 10 -4.85 -11.39 0.69
CA LEU A 10 -4.61 -11.49 2.11
C LEU A 10 -5.55 -10.52 2.84
N PHE A 11 -6.70 -11.04 3.28
CA PHE A 11 -7.70 -10.27 4.01
C PHE A 11 -7.34 -10.16 5.50
N GLY A 12 -7.01 -8.96 5.96
CA GLY A 12 -6.61 -8.66 7.34
C GLY A 12 -5.19 -9.15 7.72
N GLY A 13 -4.65 -8.60 8.81
CA GLY A 13 -3.31 -8.96 9.29
C GLY A 13 -3.17 -10.41 9.72
N ALA A 14 -4.26 -11.08 10.12
CA ALA A 14 -4.27 -12.51 10.43
C ALA A 14 -3.76 -13.40 9.29
N ARG A 15 -3.93 -12.95 8.03
CA ARG A 15 -3.41 -13.62 6.84
C ARG A 15 -2.12 -12.97 6.36
N ALA A 16 -2.07 -11.64 6.37
CA ALA A 16 -0.96 -10.91 5.78
C ALA A 16 0.33 -10.99 6.61
N TYR A 17 0.26 -10.79 7.92
CA TYR A 17 1.46 -10.68 8.76
C TYR A 17 2.26 -12.00 8.81
N PRO A 18 1.63 -13.17 9.02
CA PRO A 18 2.35 -14.45 8.94
C PRO A 18 2.99 -14.66 7.56
N ALA A 19 2.25 -14.48 6.48
CA ALA A 19 2.77 -14.66 5.12
C ALA A 19 3.97 -13.74 4.81
N MET A 20 3.91 -12.49 5.27
CA MET A 20 5.00 -11.54 5.11
C MET A 20 6.24 -11.94 5.91
N LEU A 21 6.07 -12.35 7.17
CA LEU A 21 7.19 -12.78 8.03
C LEU A 21 7.81 -14.10 7.56
N ASP A 22 7.00 -15.04 7.08
CA ASP A 22 7.46 -16.29 6.48
C ASP A 22 8.29 -16.02 5.22
N ALA A 23 7.84 -15.09 4.37
CA ALA A 23 8.59 -14.68 3.19
C ALA A 23 9.93 -14.03 3.55
N ILE A 24 9.98 -13.18 4.59
CA ILE A 24 11.24 -12.61 5.12
C ILE A 24 12.17 -13.72 5.60
N ALA A 25 11.66 -14.68 6.38
CA ALA A 25 12.46 -15.79 6.91
C ALA A 25 13.12 -16.61 5.78
N LEU A 26 12.38 -16.83 4.69
CA LEU A 26 12.83 -17.60 3.52
C LEU A 26 13.74 -16.82 2.55
N ALA A 27 13.91 -15.50 2.74
CA ALA A 27 14.71 -14.65 1.85
C ALA A 27 16.18 -15.11 1.80
N ARG A 28 16.77 -15.07 0.61
CA ARG A 28 18.16 -15.56 0.35
C ARG A 28 19.10 -14.52 -0.21
N SER A 29 18.59 -13.42 -0.77
CA SER A 29 19.38 -12.43 -1.49
C SER A 29 19.05 -11.00 -1.15
N GLU A 30 17.77 -10.63 -1.18
CA GLU A 30 17.34 -9.24 -1.04
C GLU A 30 15.94 -9.13 -0.45
N ILE A 31 15.77 -8.18 0.46
CA ILE A 31 14.50 -7.76 1.03
C ILE A 31 14.38 -6.26 0.79
N LEU A 32 13.31 -5.85 0.11
CA LEU A 32 12.95 -4.45 -0.12
C LEU A 32 11.65 -4.17 0.63
N ILE A 33 11.63 -3.15 1.50
CA ILE A 33 10.41 -2.75 2.22
C ILE A 33 10.23 -1.24 2.07
N GLU A 34 9.06 -0.82 1.63
CA GLU A 34 8.60 0.57 1.56
C GLU A 34 7.27 0.65 2.33
N THR A 35 7.18 1.45 3.38
CA THR A 35 5.95 1.61 4.16
C THR A 35 5.77 3.05 4.68
N TYR A 36 4.52 3.51 4.72
CA TYR A 36 4.18 4.80 5.33
C TYR A 36 4.38 4.78 6.84
N ILE A 37 3.85 3.76 7.51
CA ILE A 37 3.99 3.59 8.96
C ILE A 37 4.81 2.32 9.21
N TRP A 38 5.89 2.48 9.95
CA TRP A 38 6.51 1.42 10.73
C TRP A 38 6.48 1.87 12.18
N ALA A 39 5.72 1.17 13.02
CA ALA A 39 5.58 1.49 14.42
C ALA A 39 6.65 0.77 15.27
N SER A 40 7.08 1.41 16.36
CA SER A 40 7.98 0.82 17.37
C SER A 40 7.23 0.07 18.47
N ASP A 41 6.13 -0.57 18.10
CA ASP A 41 5.25 -1.35 18.98
C ASP A 41 5.54 -2.84 18.90
N THR A 42 4.68 -3.69 19.49
CA THR A 42 4.93 -5.13 19.62
C THR A 42 5.10 -5.79 18.26
N ASN A 43 4.15 -5.56 17.35
CA ASN A 43 4.13 -6.22 16.05
C ASN A 43 5.02 -5.51 15.03
N GLY A 44 5.22 -4.20 15.12
CA GLY A 44 6.23 -3.50 14.33
C GLY A 44 7.65 -3.97 14.64
N ARG A 45 7.95 -4.25 15.92
CA ARG A 45 9.23 -4.85 16.34
C ARG A 45 9.43 -6.27 15.83
N ARG A 46 8.38 -7.08 15.62
CA ARG A 46 8.52 -8.39 14.96
C ARG A 46 9.14 -8.28 13.57
N PHE A 47 8.73 -7.27 12.79
CA PHE A 47 9.32 -7.02 11.48
C PHE A 47 10.75 -6.51 11.60
N VAL A 48 11.04 -5.63 12.58
CA VAL A 48 12.41 -5.15 12.87
C VAL A 48 13.33 -6.33 13.17
N ASP A 49 12.90 -7.22 14.07
CA ASP A 49 13.63 -8.43 14.47
C ASP A 49 13.93 -9.29 13.24
N ALA A 50 12.90 -9.59 12.44
CA ALA A 50 13.02 -10.43 11.26
C ALA A 50 14.01 -9.87 10.24
N VAL A 51 13.93 -8.58 9.91
CA VAL A 51 14.87 -7.98 8.96
C VAL A 51 16.29 -7.86 9.51
N CYS A 52 16.46 -7.63 10.81
CA CYS A 52 17.78 -7.62 11.45
C CYS A 52 18.45 -8.98 11.37
N ILE A 53 17.71 -10.06 11.67
CA ILE A 53 18.21 -11.44 11.56
C ILE A 53 18.69 -11.72 10.13
N LYS A 54 17.85 -11.41 9.13
CA LYS A 54 18.21 -11.64 7.72
C LYS A 54 19.42 -10.82 7.27
N ALA A 55 19.53 -9.57 7.73
CA ALA A 55 20.69 -8.73 7.43
C ALA A 55 21.99 -9.32 8.02
N GLN A 56 21.93 -9.85 9.24
CA GLN A 56 23.06 -10.53 9.89
C GLN A 56 23.43 -11.86 9.21
N GLU A 57 22.46 -12.55 8.61
CA GLU A 57 22.70 -13.72 7.74
C GLU A 57 23.28 -13.36 6.36
N GLY A 58 23.51 -12.07 6.08
CA GLY A 58 24.10 -11.58 4.84
C GLY A 58 23.09 -11.30 3.72
N VAL A 59 21.78 -11.37 3.98
CA VAL A 59 20.75 -10.92 3.04
C VAL A 59 20.77 -9.40 2.95
N ARG A 60 20.72 -8.83 1.75
CA ARG A 60 20.64 -7.38 1.58
C ARG A 60 19.27 -6.88 1.98
N VAL A 61 19.16 -6.07 3.02
CA VAL A 61 17.88 -5.50 3.43
C VAL A 61 17.87 -3.99 3.24
N ARG A 62 16.90 -3.49 2.45
CA ARG A 62 16.67 -2.08 2.17
C ARG A 62 15.27 -1.68 2.58
N CYS A 63 15.18 -0.68 3.45
CA CYS A 63 13.92 -0.20 4.00
C CYS A 63 13.76 1.31 3.74
N VAL A 64 12.62 1.71 3.20
CA VAL A 64 12.16 3.10 3.11
C VAL A 64 10.97 3.27 4.03
N ILE A 65 11.06 4.20 4.97
CA ILE A 65 9.95 4.58 5.84
C ILE A 65 9.60 6.06 5.63
N ASP A 66 8.32 6.38 5.73
CA ASP A 66 7.88 7.77 5.66
C ASP A 66 8.10 8.47 7.00
N GLY A 67 8.83 9.59 7.01
CA GLY A 67 9.14 10.35 8.23
C GLY A 67 7.94 10.98 8.96
N ALA A 68 6.79 11.19 8.32
CA ALA A 68 5.58 11.69 8.99
C ALA A 68 4.73 10.54 9.52
N GLY A 69 4.48 9.51 8.70
CA GLY A 69 3.77 8.31 9.13
C GLY A 69 4.52 7.56 10.23
N SER A 70 5.84 7.48 10.13
CA SER A 70 6.72 6.81 11.08
C SER A 70 7.40 7.79 12.04
N PHE A 71 6.76 8.94 12.34
CA PHE A 71 7.32 9.93 13.27
C PHE A 71 7.61 9.34 14.67
N GLY A 72 6.81 8.36 15.10
CA GLY A 72 6.99 7.64 16.37
C GLY A 72 7.97 6.46 16.30
N PHE A 73 8.65 6.23 15.17
CA PHE A 73 9.62 5.15 15.05
C PHE A 73 10.89 5.50 15.84
N SER A 74 11.23 4.64 16.80
CA SER A 74 12.20 4.93 17.85
C SER A 74 13.62 5.00 17.32
N GLY A 75 14.43 5.88 17.91
CA GLY A 75 15.86 5.96 17.62
C GLY A 75 16.61 4.65 17.92
N ASP A 76 16.14 3.91 18.93
CA ASP A 76 16.71 2.61 19.31
C ASP A 76 16.47 1.55 18.24
N ASP A 77 15.27 1.48 17.66
CA ASP A 77 14.99 0.55 16.56
C ASP A 77 15.77 0.93 15.30
N VAL A 78 15.90 2.23 15.01
CA VAL A 78 16.78 2.73 13.92
C VAL A 78 18.23 2.29 14.14
N ALA A 79 18.76 2.50 15.34
CA ALA A 79 20.13 2.13 15.69
C ALA A 79 20.34 0.62 15.59
N ARG A 80 19.38 -0.17 16.07
CA ARG A 80 19.39 -1.63 16.00
C ARG A 80 19.38 -2.15 14.56
N MET A 81 18.49 -1.62 13.71
CA MET A 81 18.43 -1.98 12.28
C MET A 81 19.75 -1.67 11.59
N ARG A 82 20.30 -0.46 11.78
CA ARG A 82 21.57 -0.06 11.19
C ARG A 82 22.73 -0.93 11.67
N SER A 83 22.78 -1.24 12.97
CA SER A 83 23.83 -2.10 13.56
C SER A 83 23.75 -3.54 13.05
N ALA A 84 22.56 -4.03 12.69
CA ALA A 84 22.38 -5.34 12.06
C ALA A 84 22.73 -5.35 10.56
N GLY A 85 23.07 -4.21 9.96
CA GLY A 85 23.38 -4.09 8.53
C GLY A 85 22.17 -3.77 7.64
N VAL A 86 21.01 -3.43 8.22
CA VAL A 86 19.85 -2.98 7.43
C VAL A 86 20.11 -1.57 6.92
N LEU A 87 19.92 -1.39 5.62
CA LEU A 87 19.99 -0.08 4.98
C LEU A 87 18.62 0.60 5.14
N LEU A 88 18.52 1.57 6.04
CA LEU A 88 17.27 2.30 6.33
C LEU A 88 17.33 3.75 5.83
N SER A 89 16.36 4.13 5.01
CA SER A 89 16.16 5.48 4.48
C SER A 89 14.83 6.06 4.96
N ILE A 90 14.81 7.36 5.23
CA ILE A 90 13.61 8.06 5.70
C ILE A 90 13.15 9.05 4.62
N PHE A 91 11.98 8.81 4.05
CA PHE A 91 11.35 9.71 3.08
C PHE A 91 10.87 10.98 3.79
N HIS A 92 11.29 12.15 3.32
CA HIS A 92 10.96 13.48 3.89
C HIS A 92 10.93 13.50 5.43
N PRO A 93 12.09 13.44 6.10
CA PRO A 93 12.14 13.46 7.56
C PRO A 93 11.56 14.77 8.13
N VAL A 94 10.95 14.66 9.31
CA VAL A 94 10.39 15.79 10.07
C VAL A 94 11.43 16.23 11.13
N GLY A 95 11.99 17.45 11.08
CA GLY A 95 12.91 17.99 12.13
C GLY A 95 13.72 19.25 11.73
N PRO A 96 13.60 20.45 12.38
CA PRO A 96 13.60 21.81 11.78
C PRO A 96 14.85 22.22 10.98
N TRP A 97 15.90 21.42 11.09
CA TRP A 97 17.23 21.67 10.55
C TRP A 97 17.58 20.78 9.34
N ARG A 98 16.65 19.94 8.87
CA ARG A 98 16.88 19.02 7.74
C ARG A 98 16.60 19.71 6.40
N ARG A 99 17.47 19.46 5.41
CA ARG A 99 17.48 20.16 4.11
C ARG A 99 16.26 19.86 3.21
N ARG A 100 15.45 18.84 3.53
CA ARG A 100 14.30 18.35 2.73
C ARG A 100 13.00 18.23 3.55
N TRP A 101 12.65 19.30 4.25
CA TRP A 101 11.35 19.40 4.91
C TRP A 101 10.19 19.36 3.92
N GLY A 102 9.18 18.55 4.22
CA GLY A 102 7.97 18.47 3.42
C GLY A 102 6.83 17.80 4.18
N TRP A 103 5.86 18.60 4.60
CA TRP A 103 4.60 18.10 5.19
C TRP A 103 3.60 17.63 4.12
N GLN A 104 3.74 18.12 2.89
CA GLN A 104 2.72 17.94 1.85
C GLN A 104 2.88 16.61 1.13
N VAL A 105 4.04 16.35 0.52
CA VAL A 105 4.30 15.10 -0.24
C VAL A 105 4.81 14.03 0.70
N ARG A 106 4.07 12.94 0.84
CA ARG A 106 4.44 11.77 1.65
C ARG A 106 4.53 10.51 0.79
N ASP A 107 5.31 9.55 1.23
CA ASP A 107 5.32 8.22 0.64
C ASP A 107 4.30 7.34 1.36
N HIS A 108 3.15 7.13 0.72
CA HIS A 108 2.04 6.39 1.30
C HIS A 108 1.96 4.94 0.80
N ARG A 109 2.96 4.47 0.04
CA ARG A 109 3.00 3.09 -0.46
C ARG A 109 3.24 2.10 0.69
N LYS A 110 2.75 0.88 0.51
CA LYS A 110 3.10 -0.28 1.32
C LYS A 110 3.47 -1.39 0.36
N LEU A 111 4.76 -1.67 0.28
CA LEU A 111 5.35 -2.59 -0.68
C LEU A 111 6.47 -3.37 0.02
N MET A 112 6.45 -4.69 -0.09
CA MET A 112 7.57 -5.54 0.29
C MET A 112 7.90 -6.48 -0.86
N ILE A 113 9.17 -6.62 -1.22
CA ILE A 113 9.64 -7.51 -2.28
C ILE A 113 10.73 -8.40 -1.72
N ILE A 114 10.58 -9.70 -1.92
CA ILE A 114 11.54 -10.71 -1.47
C ILE A 114 12.18 -11.39 -2.67
N ASP A 115 13.50 -11.29 -2.75
CA ASP A 115 14.37 -11.89 -3.76
C ASP A 115 13.96 -11.62 -5.22
N GLY A 116 13.15 -10.58 -5.48
CA GLY A 116 12.53 -10.32 -6.78
C GLY A 116 11.63 -11.45 -7.28
N ARG A 117 11.10 -12.29 -6.38
CA ARG A 117 10.27 -13.47 -6.69
C ARG A 117 8.84 -13.34 -6.20
N VAL A 118 8.65 -12.78 -5.02
CA VAL A 118 7.33 -12.49 -4.44
C VAL A 118 7.28 -11.06 -3.95
N ALA A 119 6.13 -10.42 -4.13
CA ALA A 119 5.85 -9.08 -3.63
C ALA A 119 4.54 -9.04 -2.83
N PHE A 120 4.52 -8.19 -1.81
CA PHE A 120 3.37 -7.87 -1.00
C PHE A 120 3.03 -6.40 -1.21
N ALA A 121 1.81 -6.09 -1.64
CA ALA A 121 1.34 -4.70 -1.73
C ALA A 121 -0.15 -4.56 -1.39
N GLY A 122 -0.53 -3.42 -0.81
CA GLY A 122 -1.90 -3.18 -0.36
C GLY A 122 -2.05 -1.97 0.56
N GLY A 123 -2.99 -2.04 1.50
CA GLY A 123 -3.31 -0.94 2.43
C GLY A 123 -2.64 -1.01 3.81
N MET A 124 -2.11 -2.18 4.19
CA MET A 124 -1.58 -2.45 5.54
C MET A 124 -0.17 -1.89 5.76
N ASN A 125 0.01 -1.16 6.86
CA ASN A 125 1.33 -0.76 7.37
C ASN A 125 1.86 -1.79 8.39
N LEU A 126 3.03 -1.52 8.98
CA LEU A 126 3.68 -2.39 9.98
C LEU A 126 3.48 -1.85 11.40
N GLY A 127 2.62 -2.49 12.18
CA GLY A 127 2.31 -2.12 13.56
C GLY A 127 1.10 -2.85 14.15
N ASP A 128 0.79 -2.58 15.42
CA ASP A 128 -0.27 -3.26 16.19
C ASP A 128 -1.67 -3.01 15.61
N ASP A 129 -1.90 -1.91 14.91
CA ASP A 129 -3.21 -1.58 14.32
C ASP A 129 -3.71 -2.66 13.34
N TYR A 130 -2.83 -3.14 12.46
CA TYR A 130 -3.18 -4.14 11.44
C TYR A 130 -2.95 -5.56 11.92
N ALA A 131 -2.10 -5.74 12.94
CA ALA A 131 -1.69 -7.05 13.40
C ALA A 131 -2.87 -7.95 13.84
N PRO A 132 -2.71 -9.29 13.75
CA PRO A 132 -3.73 -10.22 14.20
C PRO A 132 -4.11 -9.98 15.66
N VAL A 133 -5.39 -10.13 16.00
CA VAL A 133 -5.86 -10.05 17.40
C VAL A 133 -5.16 -11.10 18.29
N SER A 134 -4.88 -12.29 17.73
CA SER A 134 -4.12 -13.34 18.41
C SER A 134 -2.67 -12.96 18.74
N TRP A 135 -2.15 -11.89 18.13
CA TRP A 135 -0.82 -11.32 18.41
C TRP A 135 -0.90 -10.01 19.20
N GLY A 136 -2.05 -9.73 19.82
CA GLY A 136 -2.30 -8.49 20.57
C GLY A 136 -2.59 -7.27 19.68
N GLY A 137 -2.79 -7.46 18.37
CA GLY A 137 -3.13 -6.40 17.45
C GLY A 137 -4.59 -5.96 17.53
N ARG A 138 -4.92 -4.83 16.88
CA ARG A 138 -6.29 -4.31 16.78
C ARG A 138 -7.11 -4.93 15.65
N GLY A 139 -6.48 -5.71 14.77
CA GLY A 139 -7.15 -6.43 13.70
C GLY A 139 -7.88 -5.53 12.70
N TRP A 140 -7.31 -4.37 12.35
CA TRP A 140 -7.91 -3.49 11.34
C TRP A 140 -8.18 -4.25 10.04
N ASN A 141 -9.38 -4.06 9.49
CA ASN A 141 -9.80 -4.68 8.25
C ASN A 141 -9.15 -3.95 7.08
N ASP A 142 -8.28 -4.64 6.35
CA ASP A 142 -7.60 -4.13 5.17
C ASP A 142 -7.28 -5.30 4.24
N VAL A 143 -6.77 -5.01 3.04
CA VAL A 143 -6.41 -6.00 2.03
C VAL A 143 -4.98 -5.79 1.57
N HIS A 144 -4.24 -6.89 1.53
CA HIS A 144 -2.93 -6.99 0.91
C HIS A 144 -2.97 -8.06 -0.19
N ALA A 145 -2.06 -7.97 -1.14
CA ALA A 145 -1.88 -8.98 -2.18
C ALA A 145 -0.48 -9.56 -2.07
N GLU A 146 -0.37 -10.88 -2.02
CA GLU A 146 0.86 -11.61 -2.33
C GLU A 146 0.87 -11.91 -3.82
N ILE A 147 1.95 -11.51 -4.51
CA ILE A 147 2.00 -11.50 -5.97
C ILE A 147 3.30 -12.12 -6.45
N GLU A 148 3.18 -13.00 -7.44
CA GLU A 148 4.28 -13.51 -8.24
C GLU A 148 4.04 -13.17 -9.72
N GLY A 149 5.13 -13.04 -10.48
CA GLY A 149 5.09 -12.91 -11.95
C GLY A 149 5.68 -11.60 -12.49
N PRO A 150 5.46 -11.31 -13.78
CA PRO A 150 6.15 -10.24 -14.51
C PRO A 150 6.06 -8.84 -13.89
N VAL A 151 4.98 -8.54 -13.15
CA VAL A 151 4.75 -7.24 -12.50
C VAL A 151 5.83 -6.86 -11.48
N LEU A 152 6.57 -7.83 -10.93
CA LEU A 152 7.61 -7.56 -9.95
C LEU A 152 8.69 -6.62 -10.46
N ARG A 153 9.01 -6.64 -11.76
CA ARG A 153 9.96 -5.68 -12.35
C ARG A 153 9.53 -4.24 -12.17
N GLU A 154 8.23 -3.98 -12.33
CA GLU A 154 7.69 -2.62 -12.17
C GLU A 154 7.64 -2.22 -10.69
N LEU A 155 7.29 -3.15 -9.81
CA LEU A 155 7.31 -2.93 -8.36
C LEU A 155 8.73 -2.61 -7.86
N GLU A 156 9.74 -3.37 -8.30
CA GLU A 156 11.15 -3.09 -8.00
C GLU A 156 11.57 -1.73 -8.53
N ARG A 157 11.19 -1.39 -9.77
CA ARG A 157 11.49 -0.08 -10.36
C ARG A 157 10.91 1.06 -9.52
N LEU A 158 9.68 0.91 -9.02
CA LEU A 158 9.05 1.89 -8.14
C LEU A 158 9.76 2.02 -6.80
N PHE A 159 10.17 0.91 -6.20
CA PHE A 159 10.98 0.91 -4.99
C PHE A 159 12.31 1.65 -5.21
N GLU A 160 13.04 1.35 -6.30
CA GLU A 160 14.32 2.00 -6.60
C GLU A 160 14.17 3.51 -6.80
N MET A 161 13.05 3.97 -7.34
CA MET A 161 12.73 5.40 -7.42
C MET A 161 12.60 6.03 -6.03
N SER A 162 11.85 5.40 -5.13
CA SER A 162 11.68 5.89 -3.75
C SER A 162 12.99 5.84 -2.98
N TRP A 163 13.75 4.76 -3.11
CA TRP A 163 15.07 4.57 -2.52
C TRP A 163 16.05 5.68 -2.95
N SER A 164 16.17 5.88 -4.27
CA SER A 164 17.06 6.89 -4.84
C SER A 164 16.64 8.32 -4.49
N TYR A 165 15.34 8.55 -4.37
CA TYR A 165 14.80 9.86 -3.98
C TYR A 165 15.06 10.18 -2.51
N ALA A 166 14.80 9.22 -1.61
CA ALA A 166 14.93 9.40 -0.18
C ALA A 166 16.38 9.74 0.24
N GLN A 167 17.39 9.30 -0.54
CA GLN A 167 18.82 9.53 -0.33
C GLN A 167 19.25 9.29 1.13
N PRO A 168 19.64 8.05 1.49
CA PRO A 168 20.00 7.70 2.86
C PRO A 168 21.12 8.61 3.38
N GLU A 169 20.96 9.16 4.58
CA GLU A 169 22.08 9.79 5.29
C GLU A 169 23.17 8.72 5.53
N ASN A 170 24.42 9.02 5.14
CA ASN A 170 25.63 8.17 5.23
C ASN A 170 25.82 7.09 4.14
N TRP A 171 25.49 7.40 2.88
CA TRP A 171 25.66 6.51 1.73
C TRP A 171 27.13 6.15 1.36
N ASP A 172 28.12 6.91 1.85
CA ASP A 172 29.54 6.67 1.51
C ASP A 172 30.17 5.48 2.28
N ALA A 173 29.49 4.95 3.29
CA ALA A 173 29.95 3.77 4.02
C ALA A 173 29.29 2.49 3.47
N ALA A 174 29.98 1.86 2.52
CA ALA A 174 29.71 0.54 1.95
C ALA A 174 28.41 0.40 1.14
N LEU A 175 28.49 0.74 -0.16
CA LEU A 175 27.67 0.07 -1.17
C LEU A 175 27.85 -1.45 -0.98
N PRO A 176 26.81 -2.22 -0.61
CA PRO A 176 26.99 -3.66 -0.54
C PRO A 176 27.21 -4.16 -1.97
N ALA A 177 27.99 -5.24 -2.11
CA ALA A 177 28.48 -5.83 -3.37
C ALA A 177 27.47 -5.72 -4.55
N PRO A 178 27.90 -5.55 -5.81
CA PRO A 178 26.99 -5.40 -6.94
C PRO A 178 25.84 -6.42 -6.89
N ARG A 179 24.60 -5.95 -7.13
CA ARG A 179 23.39 -6.78 -7.12
C ARG A 179 23.67 -8.10 -7.84
N ARG A 180 23.57 -9.21 -7.12
CA ARG A 180 23.51 -10.53 -7.77
C ARG A 180 22.32 -10.47 -8.72
N ARG A 181 22.52 -10.74 -10.00
CA ARG A 181 21.44 -10.68 -11.00
C ARG A 181 20.31 -11.60 -10.54
N VAL A 182 19.24 -11.01 -10.03
CA VAL A 182 17.98 -11.72 -9.83
C VAL A 182 17.45 -12.03 -11.22
N PRO A 183 17.14 -13.29 -11.55
CA PRO A 183 16.52 -13.63 -12.82
C PRO A 183 15.25 -12.81 -13.02
N ALA A 184 15.04 -12.31 -14.24
CA ALA A 184 13.84 -11.54 -14.52
C ALA A 184 12.58 -12.38 -14.18
N PRO A 185 11.58 -11.80 -13.51
CA PRO A 185 10.34 -12.50 -13.20
C PRO A 185 9.71 -13.08 -14.46
N VAL A 186 9.54 -14.41 -14.48
CA VAL A 186 8.98 -15.17 -15.60
C VAL A 186 7.46 -15.28 -15.40
N PRO A 187 6.66 -15.25 -16.49
CA PRO A 187 5.24 -15.58 -16.41
C PRO A 187 4.99 -16.92 -15.71
N ILE A 188 4.03 -16.94 -14.78
CA ILE A 188 3.57 -18.17 -14.16
C ILE A 188 2.87 -19.02 -15.22
N HIS A 189 3.42 -20.22 -15.48
CA HIS A 189 2.90 -21.13 -16.49
C HIS A 189 1.43 -21.46 -16.25
N GLY A 190 0.62 -21.39 -17.30
CA GLY A 190 -0.83 -21.66 -17.25
C GLY A 190 -1.68 -20.54 -16.63
N SER A 191 -1.09 -19.46 -16.11
CA SER A 191 -1.87 -18.35 -15.54
C SER A 191 -2.35 -17.37 -16.62
N THR A 192 -3.65 -17.10 -16.62
CA THR A 192 -4.29 -16.05 -17.42
C THR A 192 -4.49 -14.75 -16.63
N THR A 193 -4.21 -14.74 -15.33
CA THR A 193 -4.37 -13.57 -14.46
C THR A 193 -3.50 -12.43 -14.95
N ARG A 194 -4.14 -11.28 -15.15
CA ARG A 194 -3.48 -10.07 -15.64
C ARG A 194 -3.30 -9.12 -14.49
N VAL A 195 -2.12 -8.51 -14.39
CA VAL A 195 -1.85 -7.50 -13.36
C VAL A 195 -1.22 -6.29 -14.01
N GLN A 196 -1.58 -5.11 -13.50
CA GLN A 196 -0.91 -3.86 -13.78
C GLN A 196 -0.74 -3.07 -12.48
N VAL A 197 0.36 -2.34 -12.37
CA VAL A 197 0.59 -1.41 -11.27
C VAL A 197 0.33 0.00 -11.78
N LEU A 198 -0.46 0.74 -11.02
CA LEU A 198 -0.55 2.18 -11.11
C LEU A 198 0.17 2.80 -9.92
N ALA A 199 1.07 3.73 -10.20
CA ALA A 199 1.76 4.47 -9.16
C ALA A 199 1.60 5.97 -9.38
N VAL A 200 1.33 6.68 -8.31
CA VAL A 200 1.34 8.15 -8.29
C VAL A 200 2.71 8.61 -7.77
N GLY A 201 3.33 9.56 -8.47
CA GLY A 201 4.59 10.20 -8.07
C GLY A 201 4.52 11.72 -8.23
N ARG A 202 5.50 12.44 -7.67
CA ARG A 202 5.50 13.92 -7.59
C ARG A 202 5.36 14.62 -8.97
N LEU A 203 5.94 14.04 -10.02
CA LEU A 203 6.10 14.66 -11.36
C LEU A 203 5.24 14.04 -12.47
N PHE A 204 4.71 12.81 -12.29
CA PHE A 204 3.94 12.11 -13.33
C PHE A 204 2.72 11.38 -12.74
N GLY A 205 1.66 11.22 -13.52
CA GLY A 205 0.57 10.30 -13.20
C GLY A 205 -0.39 10.72 -12.09
N ARG A 206 -0.42 11.99 -11.64
CA ARG A 206 -1.30 12.44 -10.53
C ARG A 206 -2.77 12.06 -10.67
N ARG A 207 -3.28 11.97 -11.91
CA ARG A 207 -4.66 11.58 -12.21
C ARG A 207 -4.77 10.21 -12.87
N VAL A 208 -3.69 9.43 -12.97
CA VAL A 208 -3.69 8.14 -13.68
C VAL A 208 -4.68 7.17 -13.03
N VAL A 209 -4.60 7.02 -11.70
CA VAL A 209 -5.52 6.18 -10.92
C VAL A 209 -6.95 6.67 -11.09
N GLN A 210 -7.18 7.99 -10.97
CA GLN A 210 -8.51 8.55 -11.15
C GLN A 210 -9.08 8.28 -12.55
N HIS A 211 -8.31 8.46 -13.62
CA HIS A 211 -8.77 8.23 -15.00
C HIS A 211 -9.07 6.76 -15.24
N HIS A 212 -8.23 5.85 -14.75
CA HIS A 212 -8.47 4.41 -14.83
C HIS A 212 -9.75 4.01 -14.09
N LEU A 213 -9.93 4.46 -12.85
CA LEU A 213 -11.16 4.21 -12.08
C LEU A 213 -12.40 4.74 -12.82
N GLN A 214 -12.32 5.94 -13.42
CA GLN A 214 -13.44 6.51 -14.17
C GLN A 214 -13.78 5.72 -15.43
N HIS A 215 -12.77 5.27 -16.19
CA HIS A 215 -12.98 4.42 -17.36
C HIS A 215 -13.56 3.07 -16.96
N ALA A 216 -13.03 2.44 -15.90
CA ALA A 216 -13.53 1.17 -15.40
C ALA A 216 -15.00 1.28 -14.93
N MET A 217 -15.35 2.32 -14.17
CA MET A 217 -16.74 2.58 -13.75
C MET A 217 -17.67 2.91 -14.92
N ALA A 218 -17.15 3.50 -16.00
CA ALA A 218 -17.93 3.74 -17.22
C ALA A 218 -18.21 2.45 -17.99
N ALA A 219 -17.27 1.49 -17.96
CA ALA A 219 -17.39 0.19 -18.61
C ALA A 219 -18.18 -0.85 -17.81
N ALA A 220 -18.45 -0.60 -16.51
CA ALA A 220 -19.19 -1.50 -15.63
C ALA A 220 -20.60 -1.84 -16.17
N LYS A 221 -20.95 -3.12 -16.11
CA LYS A 221 -22.17 -3.71 -16.66
C LYS A 221 -23.17 -4.17 -15.62
N GLU A 222 -22.71 -4.61 -14.45
CA GLU A 222 -23.56 -5.24 -13.43
C GLU A 222 -23.40 -4.56 -12.06
N ARG A 223 -22.17 -4.43 -11.57
CA ARG A 223 -21.91 -3.95 -10.20
C ARG A 223 -20.58 -3.24 -10.04
N ILE A 224 -20.55 -2.26 -9.13
CA ILE A 224 -19.36 -1.56 -8.66
C ILE A 224 -19.39 -1.57 -7.14
N TRP A 225 -18.48 -2.31 -6.52
CA TRP A 225 -18.37 -2.40 -5.07
C TRP A 225 -17.05 -1.80 -4.60
N ILE A 226 -17.11 -0.92 -3.60
CA ILE A 226 -15.97 -0.13 -3.13
C ILE A 226 -15.83 -0.32 -1.62
N GLN A 227 -14.61 -0.52 -1.13
CA GLN A 227 -14.26 -0.29 0.28
C GLN A 227 -13.28 0.87 0.33
N ALA A 228 -13.59 1.88 1.15
CA ALA A 228 -12.74 3.06 1.30
C ALA A 228 -12.66 3.51 2.76
N ALA A 229 -11.45 3.48 3.31
CA ALA A 229 -11.15 4.02 4.64
C ALA A 229 -11.58 5.50 4.76
N TYR A 230 -11.24 6.30 3.75
CA TYR A 230 -11.64 7.71 3.67
C TYR A 230 -12.35 7.96 2.33
N PHE A 231 -13.68 7.98 2.37
CA PHE A 231 -14.51 8.20 1.19
C PHE A 231 -14.88 9.68 1.05
N ILE A 232 -14.01 10.48 0.44
CA ILE A 232 -14.27 11.90 0.16
C ILE A 232 -14.09 12.13 -1.36
N PRO A 233 -14.95 11.51 -2.18
CA PRO A 233 -14.76 11.49 -3.63
C PRO A 233 -14.88 12.90 -4.20
N ASN A 234 -13.98 13.26 -5.11
CA ASN A 234 -14.05 14.53 -5.84
C ASN A 234 -15.28 14.60 -6.77
N ARG A 235 -15.54 15.78 -7.36
CA ARG A 235 -16.71 16.00 -8.25
C ARG A 235 -16.78 14.98 -9.40
N ALA A 236 -15.63 14.62 -9.96
CA ALA A 236 -15.53 13.77 -11.14
C ALA A 236 -15.83 12.30 -10.80
N LEU A 237 -15.32 11.80 -9.67
CA LEU A 237 -15.62 10.47 -9.15
C LEU A 237 -17.08 10.36 -8.71
N ARG A 238 -17.62 11.38 -8.01
CA ARG A 238 -19.05 11.43 -7.68
C ARG A 238 -19.92 11.38 -8.94
N GLY A 239 -19.52 12.10 -10.00
CA GLY A 239 -20.22 12.06 -11.28
C GLY A 239 -20.22 10.67 -11.91
N ALA A 240 -19.09 9.95 -11.86
CA ALA A 240 -18.97 8.60 -12.39
C ALA A 240 -19.88 7.60 -11.66
N LEU A 241 -19.86 7.59 -10.32
CA LEU A 241 -20.71 6.72 -9.51
C LEU A 241 -22.20 6.98 -9.75
N LYS A 242 -22.61 8.25 -9.78
CA LYS A 242 -24.01 8.61 -10.07
C LYS A 242 -24.45 8.20 -11.46
N ARG A 243 -23.57 8.32 -12.47
CA ARG A 243 -23.87 7.87 -13.83
C ARG A 243 -24.02 6.36 -13.87
N ALA A 244 -23.17 5.61 -13.18
CA ALA A 244 -23.29 4.15 -13.10
C ALA A 244 -24.61 3.74 -12.44
N ALA A 245 -24.93 4.27 -11.26
CA ALA A 245 -26.18 3.96 -10.58
C ALA A 245 -27.42 4.29 -11.43
N ARG A 246 -27.43 5.43 -12.15
CA ARG A 246 -28.52 5.79 -13.08
C ARG A 246 -28.63 4.89 -14.31
N ARG A 247 -27.58 4.16 -14.69
CA ARG A 247 -27.64 3.11 -15.73
C ARG A 247 -28.25 1.81 -15.20
N GLY A 248 -28.59 1.72 -13.91
CA GLY A 248 -29.09 0.51 -13.27
C GLY A 248 -27.99 -0.42 -12.74
N ILE A 249 -26.75 0.06 -12.67
CA ILE A 249 -25.62 -0.69 -12.08
C ILE A 249 -25.76 -0.72 -10.56
N ASP A 250 -25.53 -1.87 -9.92
CA ASP A 250 -25.48 -1.99 -8.46
C ASP A 250 -24.21 -1.32 -7.92
N VAL A 251 -24.35 -0.13 -7.34
CA VAL A 251 -23.22 0.65 -6.81
C VAL A 251 -23.27 0.67 -5.29
N ARG A 252 -22.30 0.00 -4.66
CA ARG A 252 -22.18 -0.10 -3.20
C ARG A 252 -20.85 0.43 -2.71
N VAL A 253 -20.90 1.24 -1.65
CA VAL A 253 -19.71 1.79 -1.00
C VAL A 253 -19.73 1.40 0.46
N MET A 254 -18.71 0.67 0.91
CA MET A 254 -18.46 0.38 2.30
C MET A 254 -17.45 1.40 2.85
N VAL A 255 -17.74 1.95 4.03
CA VAL A 255 -16.92 2.94 4.76
C VAL A 255 -16.83 2.53 6.23
N PRO A 256 -15.79 2.94 6.97
CA PRO A 256 -15.73 2.61 8.39
C PRO A 256 -16.74 3.43 9.18
N ARG A 257 -17.44 2.82 10.15
CA ARG A 257 -18.25 3.56 11.12
C ARG A 257 -17.37 4.43 12.02
N ASN A 258 -16.27 3.84 12.49
CA ASN A 258 -15.28 4.46 13.37
C ASN A 258 -14.03 4.82 12.56
N SER A 259 -13.61 6.08 12.60
CA SER A 259 -12.43 6.57 11.91
C SER A 259 -11.31 6.85 12.91
N ASP A 260 -10.08 6.47 12.57
CA ASP A 260 -8.85 6.88 13.25
C ASP A 260 -8.61 8.40 13.13
N ILE A 261 -9.25 9.04 12.16
CA ILE A 261 -9.29 10.51 12.00
C ILE A 261 -10.75 10.98 12.08
N PRO A 262 -11.27 11.32 13.26
CA PRO A 262 -12.69 11.64 13.46
C PRO A 262 -13.21 12.78 12.57
N GLY A 263 -12.40 13.81 12.32
CA GLY A 263 -12.77 14.95 11.48
C GLY A 263 -13.08 14.57 10.03
N LEU A 264 -12.44 13.54 9.47
CA LEU A 264 -12.69 13.08 8.11
C LEU A 264 -14.04 12.36 7.97
N ALA A 265 -14.53 11.73 9.04
CA ALA A 265 -15.82 11.04 9.01
C ALA A 265 -16.98 12.01 8.74
N HIS A 266 -16.95 13.20 9.34
CA HIS A 266 -17.93 14.25 9.07
C HIS A 266 -17.85 14.79 7.64
N ALA A 267 -16.63 15.02 7.14
CA ALA A 267 -16.41 15.46 5.76
C ALA A 267 -16.91 14.43 4.73
N SER A 268 -16.71 13.13 4.99
CA SER A 268 -17.23 12.06 4.13
C SER A 268 -18.76 12.10 4.06
N ARG A 269 -19.45 12.16 5.21
CA ARG A 269 -20.92 12.17 5.30
C ARG A 269 -21.58 13.32 4.53
N HIS A 270 -20.93 14.47 4.44
CA HIS A 270 -21.42 15.60 3.64
C HIS A 270 -21.58 15.26 2.14
N THR A 271 -20.83 14.29 1.63
CA THR A 271 -20.90 13.89 0.21
C THR A 271 -22.01 12.88 -0.10
N TRP A 272 -22.51 12.17 0.92
CA TRP A 272 -23.37 10.99 0.78
C TRP A 272 -24.77 11.31 0.26
N ALA A 273 -25.40 12.39 0.74
CA ALA A 273 -26.77 12.74 0.38
C ALA A 273 -26.98 12.86 -1.15
N SER A 274 -25.94 13.26 -1.86
CA SER A 274 -25.99 13.41 -3.32
C SER A 274 -25.79 12.09 -4.08
N LEU A 275 -25.14 11.10 -3.46
CA LEU A 275 -24.90 9.76 -3.98
C LEU A 275 -26.10 8.84 -3.70
N LEU A 276 -26.61 8.87 -2.46
CA LEU A 276 -27.81 8.14 -2.03
C LEU A 276 -29.02 8.47 -2.92
N ARG A 277 -29.26 9.77 -3.18
CA ARG A 277 -30.32 10.22 -4.11
C ARG A 277 -30.16 9.72 -5.55
N ALA A 278 -28.98 9.28 -5.95
CA ALA A 278 -28.71 8.74 -7.27
C ALA A 278 -28.79 7.21 -7.33
N GLY A 279 -29.09 6.54 -6.21
CA GLY A 279 -29.18 5.08 -6.13
C GLY A 279 -27.89 4.38 -5.69
N VAL A 280 -26.87 5.12 -5.22
CA VAL A 280 -25.68 4.51 -4.62
C VAL A 280 -25.99 4.09 -3.19
N GLU A 281 -25.74 2.83 -2.85
CA GLU A 281 -25.88 2.33 -1.48
C GLU A 281 -24.60 2.54 -0.68
N ILE A 282 -24.72 2.98 0.57
CA ILE A 282 -23.58 3.22 1.46
C ILE A 282 -23.76 2.37 2.72
N PHE A 283 -22.75 1.54 3.02
CA PHE A 283 -22.73 0.64 4.17
C PHE A 283 -21.62 1.06 5.13
N GLU A 284 -21.90 1.01 6.43
CA GLU A 284 -20.89 1.24 7.46
C GLU A 284 -20.36 -0.10 7.98
N TRP A 285 -19.04 -0.26 7.94
CA TRP A 285 -18.34 -1.36 8.57
C TRP A 285 -18.32 -1.15 10.09
N LEU A 286 -18.88 -2.12 10.81
CA LEU A 286 -19.04 -2.06 12.27
C LEU A 286 -17.83 -2.58 13.06
N PRO A 287 -17.18 -3.71 12.68
CA PRO A 287 -16.12 -4.30 13.50
C PRO A 287 -14.80 -3.51 13.48
N GLY A 288 -14.45 -2.81 14.55
CA GLY A 288 -13.17 -2.09 14.62
C GLY A 288 -13.03 -1.03 13.52
N MET A 289 -11.85 -0.97 12.88
CA MET A 289 -11.53 -0.01 11.83
C MET A 289 -11.39 -0.74 10.48
N MET A 290 -12.00 -0.19 9.42
CA MET A 290 -11.77 -0.65 8.04
C MET A 290 -10.88 0.35 7.30
N HIS A 291 -9.65 -0.07 7.04
CA HIS A 291 -8.62 0.71 6.35
C HIS A 291 -8.44 0.29 4.88
N ALA A 292 -9.30 -0.58 4.35
CA ALA A 292 -9.26 -1.01 2.96
C ALA A 292 -9.39 0.15 1.95
N LYS A 293 -8.67 0.03 0.83
CA LYS A 293 -8.84 0.87 -0.38
C LYS A 293 -9.00 -0.05 -1.59
N THR A 294 -10.17 -0.66 -1.70
CA THR A 294 -10.46 -1.68 -2.71
C THR A 294 -11.66 -1.28 -3.56
N LEU A 295 -11.65 -1.75 -4.80
CA LEU A 295 -12.78 -1.62 -5.70
C LEU A 295 -12.89 -2.89 -6.55
N SER A 296 -14.09 -3.41 -6.74
CA SER A 296 -14.39 -4.52 -7.65
C SER A 296 -15.50 -4.13 -8.63
N ILE A 297 -15.32 -4.49 -9.89
CA ILE A 297 -16.31 -4.29 -10.97
C ILE A 297 -16.64 -5.64 -11.59
N ASP A 298 -17.94 -5.95 -11.65
CA ASP A 298 -18.52 -7.11 -12.34
C ASP A 298 -17.90 -8.48 -11.96
N GLY A 299 -17.15 -8.56 -10.86
CA GLY A 299 -16.36 -9.75 -10.50
C GLY A 299 -15.21 -10.08 -11.48
N ALA A 300 -14.93 -9.21 -12.45
CA ALA A 300 -13.95 -9.44 -13.51
C ALA A 300 -12.72 -8.53 -13.41
N TRP A 301 -12.82 -7.43 -12.66
CA TRP A 301 -11.73 -6.49 -12.45
C TRP A 301 -11.76 -5.95 -11.02
N CYS A 302 -10.58 -5.74 -10.43
CA CYS A 302 -10.48 -5.10 -9.13
C CYS A 302 -9.24 -4.23 -8.97
N THR A 303 -9.29 -3.33 -8.00
CA THR A 303 -8.13 -2.58 -7.52
C THR A 303 -7.90 -2.80 -6.04
N VAL A 304 -6.64 -2.94 -5.65
CA VAL A 304 -6.20 -3.02 -4.26
C VAL A 304 -4.91 -2.23 -4.12
N GLY A 305 -4.82 -1.39 -3.09
CA GLY A 305 -3.61 -0.60 -2.90
C GLY A 305 -3.71 0.37 -1.73
N SER A 306 -2.88 1.42 -1.79
CA SER A 306 -2.76 2.44 -0.76
C SER A 306 -3.59 3.70 -1.06
N TYR A 307 -4.06 3.86 -2.30
CA TYR A 307 -4.74 5.07 -2.78
C TYR A 307 -6.11 5.28 -2.15
N ASN A 308 -6.24 6.27 -1.26
CA ASN A 308 -7.54 6.67 -0.73
C ASN A 308 -8.35 7.44 -1.79
N LEU A 309 -9.68 7.30 -1.76
CA LEU A 309 -10.58 8.07 -2.63
C LEU A 309 -10.81 9.49 -2.06
N ASP A 310 -9.72 10.20 -1.79
CA ASP A 310 -9.69 11.54 -1.23
C ASP A 310 -8.73 12.48 -2.00
N ALA A 311 -8.75 13.76 -1.64
CA ALA A 311 -7.92 14.77 -2.29
C ALA A 311 -6.43 14.64 -1.96
N ARG A 312 -6.05 14.02 -0.83
CA ARG A 312 -4.64 13.90 -0.43
C ARG A 312 -3.92 12.83 -1.24
N SER A 313 -4.51 11.64 -1.38
CA SER A 313 -3.99 10.59 -2.26
C SER A 313 -3.97 11.04 -3.73
N LEU A 314 -4.91 11.88 -4.15
CA LEU A 314 -4.92 12.45 -5.48
C LEU A 314 -3.82 13.49 -5.73
N LEU A 315 -3.54 14.37 -4.77
CA LEU A 315 -2.75 15.58 -5.02
C LEU A 315 -1.32 15.52 -4.51
N TYR A 316 -1.03 14.72 -3.48
CA TYR A 316 0.20 14.87 -2.72
C TYR A 316 0.97 13.57 -2.46
N ASN A 317 0.29 12.46 -2.20
CA ASN A 317 0.97 11.24 -1.77
C ASN A 317 1.55 10.45 -2.96
N TRP A 318 2.68 9.78 -2.72
CA TRP A 318 3.08 8.66 -3.54
C TRP A 318 2.25 7.47 -3.13
N GLU A 319 1.56 6.87 -4.09
CA GLU A 319 0.60 5.79 -3.87
C GLU A 319 0.91 4.66 -4.83
N ILE A 320 0.45 3.46 -4.48
CA ILE A 320 0.52 2.28 -5.34
C ILE A 320 -0.84 1.59 -5.35
N THR A 321 -1.25 1.13 -6.53
CA THR A 321 -2.50 0.40 -6.73
C THR A 321 -2.27 -0.69 -7.74
N LEU A 322 -2.65 -1.90 -7.36
CA LEU A 322 -2.68 -3.07 -8.21
C LEU A 322 -4.05 -3.10 -8.89
N GLU A 323 -4.05 -3.26 -10.20
CA GLU A 323 -5.24 -3.59 -10.98
C GLU A 323 -5.13 -5.05 -11.43
N VAL A 324 -6.15 -5.84 -11.16
CA VAL A 324 -6.23 -7.28 -11.48
C VAL A 324 -7.51 -7.57 -12.24
#